data_AF-X5RZR4-F1
#
_entry.id   AF-X5RZR4-F1
#
_cell.length_a   1.000
_cell.length_b   1.000
_cell.length_c   1.000
_cell.angle_alpha   90.00
_cell.angle_beta   90.00
_cell.angle_gamma   90.00
#
_symmetry.space_group_name_H-M   'P 1'
#
loop_
_entity.id
_entity.type
_entity.pdbx_description
1 polymer ?
#
loop_
_entity_poly.entity_id
_entity_poly.type
_entity_poly.pdbx_seq_one_letter_code
_entity_poly.pdbx_strand_id
1 'polypeptide(L)'
;MSYDQNLEKFKSFKDTHIHDGISSFKNALQDVIQAKGSAIRVAIDVSCMNRSLLAQCFTAVKHLSDQIELLTVLYAPGKFLEPSGLMMPVRYFGPAIPSMVADVGEPYLGRYLIMGLGYEYGAALSAIEMIEPDYGFYFSPLGHSEAFEPAVRKANFDFDFGISGYRVQPYHVDRPVDLHGMLRDIIDVVVHKANVSIVPFGPKIFSSVALLLALKYPKRVSFLRYSISDLEFARDVEPDDYTSQYDVRFHLDEFNDDLD
;
A
#
# COMPACT_ATOMS: atom_id res chain seq x y z
N MET A 1 13.76 -13.76 12.09
CA MET A 1 12.98 -14.03 13.32
C MET A 1 11.59 -14.39 12.88
N SER A 2 11.04 -15.54 13.32
CA SER A 2 9.68 -15.93 12.94
C SER A 2 8.65 -14.98 13.53
N TYR A 3 7.43 -14.98 12.98
CA TYR A 3 6.31 -14.22 13.55
C TYR A 3 6.13 -14.49 15.06
N ASP A 4 6.14 -15.76 15.48
CA ASP A 4 5.95 -16.13 16.89
C ASP A 4 7.08 -15.61 17.79
N GLN A 5 8.33 -15.67 17.31
CA GLN A 5 9.47 -15.12 18.04
C GLN A 5 9.38 -13.60 18.20
N ASN A 6 8.92 -12.89 17.15
CA ASN A 6 8.66 -11.46 17.22
C ASN A 6 7.54 -11.15 18.22
N LEU A 7 6.44 -11.89 18.16
CA LEU A 7 5.30 -11.69 19.06
C LEU A 7 5.68 -11.91 20.53
N GLU A 8 6.44 -12.97 20.84
CA GLU A 8 6.94 -13.24 22.20
C GLU A 8 7.88 -12.13 22.69
N LYS A 9 8.72 -11.59 21.81
CA LYS A 9 9.56 -10.43 22.13
C LYS A 9 8.72 -9.20 22.48
N PHE A 10 7.66 -8.89 21.72
CA PHE A 10 6.76 -7.76 22.04
C PHE A 10 5.98 -7.98 23.33
N LYS A 11 5.52 -9.22 23.60
CA LYS A 11 4.90 -9.57 24.90
C LYS A 11 5.84 -9.28 26.08
N SER A 12 7.13 -9.52 25.91
CA SER A 12 8.14 -9.25 26.96
C SER A 12 8.30 -7.76 27.30
N PHE A 13 7.94 -6.86 26.38
CA PHE A 13 7.98 -5.42 26.60
C PHE A 13 6.72 -4.86 27.29
N LYS A 14 5.73 -5.73 27.60
CA LYS A 14 4.42 -5.34 28.15
C LYS A 14 3.63 -4.40 27.23
N ASP A 15 3.85 -4.53 25.93
CA ASP A 15 3.12 -3.75 24.93
C ASP A 15 1.63 -4.14 24.91
N THR A 16 0.79 -3.20 24.46
CA THR A 16 -0.64 -3.47 24.26
C THR A 16 -0.83 -4.31 23.00
N HIS A 17 -1.42 -5.50 23.15
CA HIS A 17 -1.74 -6.38 22.04
C HIS A 17 -3.19 -6.15 21.60
N ILE A 18 -3.36 -5.83 20.31
CA ILE A 18 -4.68 -5.55 19.73
C ILE A 18 -4.95 -6.61 18.67
N HIS A 19 -5.93 -7.46 18.93
CA HIS A 19 -6.33 -8.53 18.02
C HIS A 19 -7.63 -8.19 17.24
N ASP A 20 -8.33 -7.13 17.64
CA ASP A 20 -9.76 -6.91 17.31
C ASP A 20 -9.99 -5.76 16.31
N GLY A 21 -9.43 -5.85 15.10
CA GLY A 21 -9.78 -4.97 13.97
C GLY A 21 -9.57 -3.45 14.17
N ILE A 22 -10.06 -2.64 13.22
CA ILE A 22 -9.77 -1.20 13.14
C ILE A 22 -10.31 -0.39 14.32
N SER A 23 -11.52 -0.70 14.82
CA SER A 23 -12.15 0.06 15.89
C SER A 23 -11.34 -0.08 17.19
N SER A 24 -10.86 -1.28 17.49
CA SER A 24 -10.03 -1.50 18.68
C SER A 24 -8.66 -0.85 18.54
N PHE A 25 -8.06 -0.86 17.34
CA PHE A 25 -6.82 -0.12 17.09
C PHE A 25 -7.00 1.40 17.26
N LYS A 26 -8.04 1.98 16.65
CA LYS A 26 -8.35 3.41 16.77
C LYS A 26 -8.59 3.80 18.22
N ASN A 27 -9.41 3.03 18.95
CA ASN A 27 -9.73 3.32 20.35
C ASN A 27 -8.48 3.25 21.23
N ALA A 28 -7.67 2.19 21.09
CA ALA A 28 -6.42 2.08 21.85
C ALA A 28 -5.44 3.22 21.54
N LEU A 29 -5.31 3.62 20.27
CA LEU A 29 -4.48 4.76 19.89
C LEU A 29 -5.02 6.06 20.50
N GLN A 30 -6.33 6.26 20.48
CA GLN A 30 -6.99 7.41 21.10
C GLN A 30 -6.78 7.44 22.62
N ASP A 31 -6.87 6.30 23.31
CA ASP A 31 -6.61 6.20 24.75
C ASP A 31 -5.17 6.59 25.09
N VAL A 32 -4.20 6.15 24.28
CA VAL A 32 -2.79 6.52 24.43
C VAL A 32 -2.58 8.02 24.25
N ILE A 33 -3.21 8.62 23.22
CA ILE A 33 -3.15 10.06 22.96
C ILE A 33 -3.75 10.84 24.14
N GLN A 34 -4.94 10.46 24.61
CA GLN A 34 -5.61 11.12 25.72
C GLN A 34 -4.81 11.04 27.02
N ALA A 35 -4.20 9.88 27.31
CA ALA A 35 -3.34 9.71 28.48
C ALA A 35 -2.08 10.59 28.44
N LYS A 36 -1.58 10.94 27.25
CA LYS A 36 -0.41 11.83 27.08
C LYS A 36 -0.77 13.31 27.20
N GLY A 37 -2.01 13.70 26.90
CA GLY A 37 -2.49 15.09 27.01
C GLY A 37 -1.80 16.08 26.06
N SER A 38 -1.09 15.60 25.03
CA SER A 38 -0.36 16.40 24.04
C SER A 38 -0.28 15.64 22.72
N ALA A 39 0.06 16.35 21.63
CA ALA A 39 0.27 15.71 20.33
C ALA A 39 1.40 14.67 20.42
N ILE A 40 1.21 13.53 19.77
CA ILE A 40 2.16 12.41 19.82
C ILE A 40 2.87 12.21 18.49
N ARG A 41 3.98 11.47 18.52
CA ARG A 41 4.63 10.92 17.34
C ARG A 41 4.30 9.45 17.23
N VAL A 42 3.92 9.01 16.04
CA VAL A 42 3.51 7.64 15.75
C VAL A 42 4.52 7.04 14.77
N ALA A 43 4.97 5.82 15.05
CA ALA A 43 5.75 5.04 14.10
C ALA A 43 4.96 3.79 13.69
N ILE A 44 4.92 3.48 12.39
CA ILE A 44 4.26 2.28 11.86
C ILE A 44 5.26 1.49 11.01
N ASP A 45 5.52 0.25 11.41
CA ASP A 45 6.27 -0.73 10.61
C ASP A 45 5.34 -1.50 9.68
N VAL A 46 5.44 -1.26 8.36
CA VAL A 46 4.57 -1.87 7.36
C VAL A 46 5.09 -3.21 6.82
N SER A 47 6.25 -3.68 7.26
CA SER A 47 6.98 -4.83 6.68
C SER A 47 6.15 -6.10 6.60
N CYS A 48 5.40 -6.37 7.67
CA CYS A 48 4.57 -7.58 7.81
C CYS A 48 3.06 -7.29 7.64
N MET A 49 2.67 -6.07 7.27
CA MET A 49 1.25 -5.71 7.17
C MET A 49 0.65 -6.21 5.84
N ASN A 50 -0.48 -6.91 5.93
CA ASN A 50 -1.32 -7.09 4.75
C ASN A 50 -2.00 -5.76 4.36
N ARG A 51 -2.56 -5.67 3.14
CA ARG A 51 -3.12 -4.40 2.62
C ARG A 51 -4.30 -3.91 3.45
N SER A 52 -5.10 -4.82 4.03
CA SER A 52 -6.22 -4.45 4.91
C SER A 52 -5.71 -3.85 6.22
N LEU A 53 -4.75 -4.48 6.89
CA LEU A 53 -4.18 -3.98 8.14
C LEU A 53 -3.50 -2.61 7.92
N LEU A 54 -2.74 -2.48 6.83
CA LEU A 54 -2.12 -1.22 6.42
C LEU A 54 -3.19 -0.13 6.23
N ALA A 55 -4.27 -0.42 5.51
CA ALA A 55 -5.39 0.50 5.32
C ALA A 55 -6.09 0.87 6.64
N GLN A 56 -6.29 -0.09 7.54
CA GLN A 56 -6.89 0.15 8.84
C GLN A 56 -6.04 1.08 9.71
N CYS A 57 -4.73 0.80 9.81
CA CYS A 57 -3.82 1.60 10.63
C CYS A 57 -3.74 3.04 10.12
N PHE A 58 -3.54 3.25 8.82
CA PHE A 58 -3.42 4.59 8.25
C PHE A 58 -4.74 5.37 8.31
N THR A 59 -5.88 4.69 8.15
CA THR A 59 -7.21 5.33 8.33
C THR A 59 -7.42 5.78 9.77
N ALA A 60 -7.04 4.95 10.75
CA ALA A 60 -7.13 5.33 12.16
C ALA A 60 -6.21 6.52 12.49
N VAL A 61 -4.98 6.52 11.98
CA VAL A 61 -4.06 7.66 12.10
C VAL A 61 -4.63 8.91 11.44
N LYS A 62 -5.21 8.81 10.23
CA LYS A 62 -5.83 9.96 9.55
C LYS A 62 -6.97 10.56 10.38
N HIS A 63 -7.82 9.73 10.99
CA HIS A 63 -8.91 10.21 11.86
C HIS A 63 -8.42 10.91 13.13
N LEU A 64 -7.17 10.68 13.53
CA LEU A 64 -6.56 11.27 14.73
C LEU A 64 -5.44 12.26 14.35
N SER A 65 -5.40 12.70 13.08
CA SER A 65 -4.28 13.48 12.53
C SER A 65 -4.05 14.81 13.26
N ASP A 66 -5.09 15.48 13.74
CA ASP A 66 -4.98 16.72 14.53
C ASP A 66 -4.23 16.53 15.88
N GLN A 67 -4.10 15.28 16.32
CA GLN A 67 -3.44 14.90 17.58
C GLN A 67 -2.08 14.21 17.33
N ILE A 68 -1.66 14.09 16.07
CA ILE A 68 -0.43 13.41 15.67
C ILE A 68 0.51 14.42 15.01
N GLU A 69 1.62 14.72 15.67
CA GLU A 69 2.65 15.65 15.18
C GLU A 69 3.37 15.08 13.95
N LEU A 70 3.65 13.78 13.99
CA LEU A 70 4.47 13.10 13.00
C LEU A 70 4.07 11.63 12.90
N LEU A 71 3.88 11.15 11.68
CA LEU A 71 3.82 9.72 11.37
C LEU A 71 5.12 9.32 10.67
N THR A 72 5.90 8.43 11.28
CA THR A 72 7.05 7.79 10.65
C THR A 72 6.64 6.40 10.15
N VAL A 73 6.83 6.14 8.86
CA VAL A 73 6.58 4.83 8.27
C VAL A 73 7.91 4.12 8.08
N LEU A 74 8.00 2.89 8.59
CA LEU A 74 9.18 2.03 8.53
C LEU A 74 8.91 0.83 7.63
N TYR A 75 9.88 0.45 6.83
CA TYR A 75 9.83 -0.73 5.98
C TYR A 75 11.18 -1.45 5.95
N ALA A 76 11.18 -2.69 6.42
CA ALA A 76 12.24 -3.66 6.27
C ALA A 76 11.81 -4.68 5.20
N PRO A 77 12.31 -4.56 3.97
CA PRO A 77 12.06 -5.55 2.93
C PRO A 77 12.69 -6.89 3.33
N GLY A 78 12.07 -7.99 2.89
CA GLY A 78 12.70 -9.29 2.99
C GLY A 78 13.85 -9.43 1.99
N LYS A 79 14.87 -10.21 2.34
CA LYS A 79 15.93 -10.61 1.41
C LYS A 79 15.33 -11.21 0.15
N PHE A 80 15.99 -10.96 -0.97
CA PHE A 80 15.59 -11.51 -2.25
C PHE A 80 15.47 -13.04 -2.18
N LEU A 81 14.31 -13.54 -2.60
CA LEU A 81 14.06 -14.95 -2.84
C LEU A 81 13.53 -15.08 -4.27
N GLU A 82 14.06 -16.07 -4.99
CA GLU A 82 13.61 -16.34 -6.35
C GLU A 82 12.12 -16.73 -6.34
N PRO A 83 11.28 -16.12 -7.20
CA PRO A 83 9.86 -16.44 -7.25
C PRO A 83 9.65 -17.87 -7.74
N SER A 84 8.69 -18.58 -7.14
CA SER A 84 8.44 -20.00 -7.43
C SER A 84 7.85 -20.28 -8.83
N GLY A 85 7.67 -19.26 -9.67
CA GLY A 85 7.11 -19.38 -11.04
C GLY A 85 5.64 -19.82 -11.13
N LEU A 86 5.05 -20.26 -10.02
CA LEU A 86 3.66 -20.71 -9.95
C LEU A 86 2.69 -19.54 -10.04
N MET A 87 1.79 -19.58 -11.02
CA MET A 87 0.64 -18.69 -11.10
C MET A 87 -0.47 -19.21 -10.21
N MET A 88 -0.86 -18.44 -9.20
CA MET A 88 -1.94 -18.81 -8.29
C MET A 88 -3.20 -18.00 -8.59
N PRO A 89 -4.40 -18.62 -8.54
CA PRO A 89 -5.62 -17.90 -8.82
C PRO A 89 -5.93 -16.86 -7.73
N VAL A 90 -6.55 -15.77 -8.16
CA VAL A 90 -7.05 -14.72 -7.27
C VAL A 90 -8.29 -15.25 -6.54
N ARG A 91 -8.28 -15.21 -5.20
CA ARG A 91 -9.43 -15.54 -4.33
C ARG A 91 -10.30 -14.34 -4.02
N TYR A 92 -9.68 -13.17 -3.90
CA TYR A 92 -10.37 -11.94 -3.56
C TYR A 92 -9.78 -10.79 -4.37
N PHE A 93 -10.66 -9.94 -4.88
CA PHE A 93 -10.33 -8.66 -5.48
C PHE A 93 -11.38 -7.64 -5.05
N GLY A 94 -10.97 -6.53 -4.47
CA GLY A 94 -11.89 -5.53 -3.92
C GLY A 94 -11.19 -4.51 -3.04
N PRO A 95 -11.91 -3.58 -2.40
CA PRO A 95 -11.29 -2.54 -1.58
C PRO A 95 -10.54 -3.13 -0.38
N ALA A 96 -9.44 -2.49 0.03
CA ALA A 96 -8.63 -2.99 1.14
C ALA A 96 -9.40 -3.03 2.47
N ILE A 97 -10.26 -2.02 2.67
CA ILE A 97 -11.32 -1.93 3.67
C ILE A 97 -12.52 -1.23 3.02
N PRO A 98 -13.76 -1.35 3.55
CA PRO A 98 -14.93 -0.75 2.91
C PRO A 98 -14.83 0.75 2.61
N SER A 99 -14.16 1.53 3.46
CA SER A 99 -13.95 2.97 3.27
C SER A 99 -12.87 3.34 2.24
N MET A 100 -12.26 2.36 1.56
CA MET A 100 -11.27 2.57 0.49
C MET A 100 -11.87 2.39 -0.91
N VAL A 101 -13.19 2.35 -1.02
CA VAL A 101 -13.89 2.43 -2.30
C VAL A 101 -14.16 3.91 -2.59
N ALA A 102 -13.82 4.35 -3.80
CA ALA A 102 -14.25 5.65 -4.29
C ALA A 102 -15.77 5.67 -4.51
N ASP A 103 -16.35 6.86 -4.62
CA ASP A 103 -17.75 6.99 -5.03
C ASP A 103 -17.93 6.35 -6.42
N VAL A 104 -19.13 5.84 -6.67
CA VAL A 104 -19.50 5.37 -8.01
C VAL A 104 -19.48 6.59 -8.93
N GLY A 105 -18.39 6.73 -9.67
CA GLY A 105 -18.24 7.79 -10.63
C GLY A 105 -19.23 7.63 -11.78
N GLU A 106 -19.35 8.71 -12.54
CA GLU A 106 -20.18 8.74 -13.72
C GLU A 106 -19.70 7.70 -14.76
N PRO A 107 -20.61 6.92 -15.40
CA PRO A 107 -20.24 5.82 -16.30
C PRO A 107 -19.39 6.24 -17.52
N TYR A 108 -19.38 7.54 -17.84
CA TYR A 108 -18.65 8.12 -18.97
C TYR A 108 -17.25 8.65 -18.59
N LEU A 109 -16.88 8.63 -17.31
CA LEU A 109 -15.52 8.98 -16.90
C LEU A 109 -14.55 7.86 -17.29
N GLY A 110 -13.36 8.25 -17.73
CA GLY A 110 -12.30 7.29 -18.03
C GLY A 110 -11.88 6.52 -16.77
N ARG A 111 -11.36 5.32 -16.97
CA ARG A 111 -10.86 4.43 -15.92
C ARG A 111 -9.34 4.41 -15.94
N TYR A 112 -8.74 4.85 -14.84
CA TYR A 112 -7.29 4.86 -14.68
C TYR A 112 -6.88 3.81 -13.65
N LEU A 113 -5.91 2.98 -14.04
CA LEU A 113 -5.32 1.98 -13.17
C LEU A 113 -3.90 2.36 -12.82
N ILE A 114 -3.63 2.56 -11.54
CA ILE A 114 -2.30 2.70 -10.98
C ILE A 114 -1.95 1.37 -10.30
N MET A 115 -0.87 0.72 -10.72
CA MET A 115 -0.52 -0.60 -10.23
C MET A 115 0.93 -0.63 -9.76
N GLY A 116 1.17 -1.07 -8.53
CA GLY A 116 2.52 -1.49 -8.12
C GLY A 116 2.75 -2.91 -8.63
N LEU A 117 3.91 -3.22 -9.20
CA LEU A 117 4.22 -4.55 -9.72
C LEU A 117 5.05 -5.37 -8.73
N GLY A 118 4.80 -6.68 -8.74
CA GLY A 118 5.55 -7.68 -7.97
C GLY A 118 5.86 -8.90 -8.84
N TYR A 119 5.86 -10.09 -8.23
CA TYR A 119 6.03 -11.34 -8.97
C TYR A 119 4.70 -11.93 -9.46
N GLU A 120 3.57 -11.34 -9.06
CA GLU A 120 2.24 -11.90 -9.22
C GLU A 120 1.58 -11.52 -10.55
N TYR A 121 2.21 -11.84 -11.68
CA TYR A 121 1.70 -11.47 -13.02
C TYR A 121 0.25 -11.91 -13.28
N GLY A 122 -0.11 -13.16 -12.94
CA GLY A 122 -1.49 -13.64 -13.12
C GLY A 122 -2.51 -12.80 -12.36
N ALA A 123 -2.17 -12.31 -11.17
CA ALA A 123 -3.04 -11.44 -10.39
C ALA A 123 -3.08 -10.01 -10.95
N ALA A 124 -1.96 -9.51 -11.47
CA ALA A 124 -1.90 -8.23 -12.19
C ALA A 124 -2.80 -8.24 -13.44
N LEU A 125 -2.73 -9.31 -14.24
CA LEU A 125 -3.59 -9.49 -15.41
C LEU A 125 -5.07 -9.56 -15.02
N SER A 126 -5.43 -10.34 -13.99
CA SER A 126 -6.81 -10.36 -13.49
C SER A 126 -7.30 -8.99 -13.02
N ALA A 127 -6.43 -8.17 -12.42
CA ALA A 127 -6.78 -6.81 -12.03
C ALA A 127 -7.05 -5.91 -13.25
N ILE A 128 -6.26 -6.06 -14.31
CA ILE A 128 -6.49 -5.36 -15.59
C ILE A 128 -7.84 -5.79 -16.18
N GLU A 129 -8.14 -7.09 -16.22
CA GLU A 129 -9.41 -7.63 -16.76
C GLU A 129 -10.63 -7.21 -15.94
N MET A 130 -10.51 -7.13 -14.62
CA MET A 130 -11.64 -6.74 -13.75
C MET A 130 -11.92 -5.23 -13.80
N ILE A 131 -10.90 -4.40 -13.94
CA ILE A 131 -11.04 -2.93 -13.97
C ILE A 131 -11.32 -2.44 -15.40
N GLU A 132 -10.73 -3.10 -16.40
CA GLU A 132 -10.66 -2.72 -17.80
C GLU A 132 -10.28 -1.24 -18.00
N PRO A 133 -9.10 -0.81 -17.52
CA PRO A 133 -8.73 0.60 -17.57
C PRO A 133 -8.56 1.12 -19.00
N ASP A 134 -8.94 2.37 -19.24
CA ASP A 134 -8.59 3.09 -20.48
C ASP A 134 -7.10 3.43 -20.51
N TYR A 135 -6.51 3.69 -19.33
CA TYR A 135 -5.10 4.02 -19.16
C TYR A 135 -4.49 3.34 -17.93
N GLY A 136 -3.27 2.82 -18.09
CA GLY A 136 -2.53 2.13 -17.02
C GLY A 136 -1.20 2.81 -16.70
N PHE A 137 -0.90 3.01 -15.41
CA PHE A 137 0.41 3.39 -14.90
C PHE A 137 0.93 2.29 -13.98
N TYR A 138 1.93 1.55 -14.44
CA TYR A 138 2.47 0.38 -13.75
C TYR A 138 3.85 0.69 -13.20
N PHE A 139 4.06 0.43 -11.93
CA PHE A 139 5.25 0.81 -11.19
C PHE A 139 6.10 -0.41 -10.91
N SER A 140 7.26 -0.47 -11.54
CA SER A 140 8.19 -1.60 -11.42
C SER A 140 9.25 -1.31 -10.34
N PRO A 141 9.35 -2.12 -9.29
CA PRO A 141 10.27 -1.86 -8.19
C PRO A 141 11.73 -2.16 -8.58
N LEU A 142 12.63 -1.27 -8.18
CA LEU A 142 14.07 -1.43 -8.16
C LEU A 142 14.52 -1.62 -6.73
N GLY A 143 15.12 -2.78 -6.44
CA GLY A 143 15.64 -3.16 -5.13
C GLY A 143 17.17 -3.09 -5.09
N HIS A 144 17.76 -3.41 -3.93
CA HIS A 144 19.21 -3.43 -3.75
C HIS A 144 19.87 -4.69 -4.33
N SER A 145 19.13 -5.80 -4.43
CA SER A 145 19.64 -7.00 -5.07
C SER A 145 19.63 -6.85 -6.59
N GLU A 146 20.78 -7.05 -7.24
CA GLU A 146 20.89 -7.07 -8.71
C GLU A 146 19.97 -8.12 -9.37
N ALA A 147 19.61 -9.18 -8.65
CA ALA A 147 18.72 -10.23 -9.13
C ALA A 147 17.22 -9.85 -9.07
N PHE A 148 16.87 -8.81 -8.31
CA PHE A 148 15.47 -8.46 -8.06
C PHE A 148 14.77 -7.90 -9.31
N GLU A 149 15.34 -6.90 -9.98
CA GLU A 149 14.71 -6.33 -11.19
C GLU A 149 14.55 -7.37 -12.30
N PRO A 150 15.58 -8.17 -12.68
CA PRO A 150 15.43 -9.22 -13.68
C PRO A 150 14.34 -10.24 -13.31
N ALA A 151 14.22 -10.60 -12.02
CA ALA A 151 13.20 -11.52 -11.55
C ALA A 151 11.79 -10.93 -11.67
N VAL A 152 11.59 -9.67 -11.30
CA VAL A 152 10.30 -8.97 -11.46
C VAL A 152 9.93 -8.87 -12.94
N ARG A 153 10.88 -8.46 -13.79
CA ARG A 153 10.68 -8.34 -15.24
C ARG A 153 10.30 -9.69 -15.86
N LYS A 154 11.07 -10.74 -15.54
CA LYS A 154 10.80 -12.11 -16.00
C LYS A 154 9.44 -12.62 -15.53
N ALA A 155 9.07 -12.35 -14.27
CA ALA A 155 7.79 -12.76 -13.72
C ALA A 155 6.61 -12.11 -14.46
N ASN A 156 6.81 -10.92 -15.03
CA ASN A 156 5.78 -10.17 -15.76
C ASN A 156 5.95 -10.22 -17.29
N PHE A 157 6.64 -11.23 -17.84
CA PHE A 157 6.85 -11.38 -19.29
C PHE A 157 7.38 -10.10 -19.96
N ASP A 158 8.43 -9.51 -19.38
CA ASP A 158 9.01 -8.24 -19.83
C ASP A 158 8.03 -7.05 -19.81
N PHE A 159 7.01 -7.15 -18.96
CA PHE A 159 5.89 -6.21 -18.82
C PHE A 159 4.97 -6.14 -20.04
N ASP A 160 4.98 -7.16 -20.90
CA ASP A 160 4.01 -7.27 -21.98
C ASP A 160 2.67 -7.78 -21.45
N PHE A 161 1.78 -6.84 -21.14
CA PHE A 161 0.41 -7.14 -20.72
C PHE A 161 -0.56 -7.31 -21.89
N GLY A 162 -0.10 -7.24 -23.16
CA GLY A 162 -0.97 -7.41 -24.33
C GLY A 162 -2.06 -6.35 -24.51
N ILE A 163 -1.98 -5.23 -23.79
CA ILE A 163 -2.95 -4.13 -23.81
C ILE A 163 -2.29 -2.85 -24.34
N SER A 164 -3.06 -1.98 -24.99
CA SER A 164 -2.59 -0.65 -25.39
C SER A 164 -2.80 0.37 -24.28
N GLY A 165 -2.04 1.48 -24.28
CA GLY A 165 -2.33 2.62 -23.39
C GLY A 165 -1.78 2.50 -21.95
N TYR A 166 -0.85 1.57 -21.70
CA TYR A 166 -0.14 1.49 -20.42
C TYR A 166 1.26 2.09 -20.49
N ARG A 167 1.77 2.49 -19.33
CA ARG A 167 3.16 2.93 -19.12
C ARG A 167 3.75 2.21 -17.94
N VAL A 168 4.96 1.69 -18.10
CA VAL A 168 5.74 1.10 -17.00
C VAL A 168 6.78 2.10 -16.54
N GLN A 169 6.75 2.47 -15.26
CA GLN A 169 7.65 3.40 -14.62
C GLN A 169 8.47 2.68 -13.55
N PRO A 170 9.81 2.62 -13.65
CA PRO A 170 10.62 2.11 -12.56
C PRO A 170 10.57 3.05 -11.35
N TYR A 171 10.68 2.48 -10.14
CA TYR A 171 10.84 3.24 -8.90
C TYR A 171 11.80 2.54 -7.93
N HIS A 172 12.52 3.32 -7.15
CA HIS A 172 13.43 2.82 -6.12
C HIS A 172 12.69 2.57 -4.80
N VAL A 173 12.81 1.35 -4.25
CA VAL A 173 12.11 0.95 -3.01
C VAL A 173 12.62 1.67 -1.76
N ASP A 174 13.82 2.21 -1.80
CA ASP A 174 14.49 3.02 -0.77
C ASP A 174 14.23 4.52 -0.91
N ARG A 175 13.51 4.94 -1.96
CA ARG A 175 13.17 6.35 -2.23
C ARG A 175 11.66 6.59 -2.23
N PRO A 176 10.98 6.38 -1.09
CA PRO A 176 9.52 6.54 -0.99
C PRO A 176 9.03 7.95 -1.29
N VAL A 177 9.85 8.99 -1.05
CA VAL A 177 9.50 10.38 -1.37
C VAL A 177 9.43 10.61 -2.88
N ASP A 178 10.37 10.02 -3.64
CA ASP A 178 10.35 10.08 -5.11
C ASP A 178 9.11 9.34 -5.64
N LEU A 179 8.82 8.15 -5.08
CA LEU A 179 7.61 7.39 -5.41
C LEU A 179 6.34 8.18 -5.13
N HIS A 180 6.28 8.87 -3.99
CA HIS A 180 5.16 9.75 -3.63
C HIS A 180 4.98 10.85 -4.68
N GLY A 181 6.07 11.53 -5.08
CA GLY A 181 6.04 12.55 -6.12
C GLY A 181 5.48 12.01 -7.43
N MET A 182 5.99 10.88 -7.91
CA MET A 182 5.52 10.26 -9.16
C MET A 182 4.03 9.89 -9.11
N LEU A 183 3.58 9.27 -8.02
CA LEU A 183 2.18 8.88 -7.86
C LEU A 183 1.27 10.10 -7.75
N ARG A 184 1.65 11.10 -6.96
CA ARG A 184 0.91 12.36 -6.79
C ARG A 184 0.75 13.06 -8.13
N ASP A 185 1.82 13.23 -8.88
CA ASP A 185 1.79 13.97 -10.14
C ASP A 185 0.85 13.32 -11.17
N ILE A 186 0.71 11.99 -11.15
CA ILE A 186 -0.28 11.28 -11.96
C ILE A 186 -1.69 11.50 -11.40
N ILE A 187 -1.90 11.22 -10.11
CA ILE A 187 -3.22 11.25 -9.47
C ILE A 187 -3.83 12.65 -9.54
N ASP A 188 -3.08 13.69 -9.16
CA ASP A 188 -3.55 15.08 -9.14
C ASP A 188 -4.03 15.53 -10.53
N VAL A 189 -3.43 15.01 -11.61
CA VAL A 189 -3.84 15.32 -13.00
C VAL A 189 -5.13 14.62 -13.41
N VAL A 190 -5.35 13.38 -12.96
CA VAL A 190 -6.44 12.52 -13.48
C VAL A 190 -7.66 12.46 -12.56
N VAL A 191 -7.50 12.73 -11.26
CA VAL A 191 -8.52 12.49 -10.22
C VAL A 191 -9.84 13.24 -10.46
N HIS A 192 -9.80 14.37 -11.16
CA HIS A 192 -10.99 15.18 -11.49
C HIS A 192 -11.69 14.76 -12.80
N LYS A 193 -11.10 13.83 -13.57
CA LYS A 193 -11.55 13.46 -14.92
C LYS A 193 -11.79 11.97 -15.10
N ALA A 194 -11.50 11.18 -14.08
CA ALA A 194 -11.47 9.73 -14.17
C ALA A 194 -11.78 9.06 -12.84
N ASN A 195 -12.22 7.81 -12.93
CA ASN A 195 -12.22 6.88 -11.82
C ASN A 195 -10.81 6.29 -11.68
N VAL A 196 -10.19 6.51 -10.52
CA VAL A 196 -8.82 6.03 -10.27
C VAL A 196 -8.86 4.82 -9.35
N SER A 197 -8.28 3.72 -9.80
CA SER A 197 -8.07 2.51 -9.00
C SER A 197 -6.59 2.30 -8.76
N ILE A 198 -6.20 2.11 -7.50
CA ILE A 198 -4.86 1.72 -7.10
C ILE A 198 -4.88 0.23 -6.73
N VAL A 199 -4.05 -0.57 -7.41
CA VAL A 199 -3.83 -1.98 -7.07
C VAL A 199 -2.36 -2.18 -6.70
N PRO A 200 -2.03 -2.26 -5.40
CA PRO A 200 -0.64 -2.19 -4.94
C PRO A 200 -0.02 -3.59 -4.80
N PHE A 201 0.28 -4.27 -5.92
CA PHE A 201 1.19 -5.43 -5.87
C PHE A 201 2.61 -4.99 -5.50
N GLY A 202 3.49 -5.97 -5.34
CA GLY A 202 4.90 -5.70 -5.07
C GLY A 202 5.22 -5.30 -3.63
N PRO A 203 6.36 -4.60 -3.43
CA PRO A 203 6.87 -4.19 -2.12
C PRO A 203 5.88 -3.35 -1.30
N LYS A 204 5.90 -3.53 0.02
CA LYS A 204 4.97 -2.83 0.94
C LYS A 204 5.15 -1.32 0.96
N ILE A 205 6.34 -0.84 0.61
CA ILE A 205 6.58 0.60 0.49
C ILE A 205 5.64 1.25 -0.52
N PHE A 206 5.41 0.60 -1.67
CA PHE A 206 4.46 1.09 -2.67
C PHE A 206 3.04 1.13 -2.12
N SER A 207 2.62 0.06 -1.45
CA SER A 207 1.30 0.00 -0.81
C SER A 207 1.11 1.15 0.19
N SER A 208 2.13 1.44 1.01
CA SER A 208 2.07 2.49 2.03
C SER A 208 1.98 3.90 1.42
N VAL A 209 2.82 4.20 0.42
CA VAL A 209 2.86 5.51 -0.23
C VAL A 209 1.58 5.74 -1.05
N ALA A 210 1.15 4.73 -1.82
CA ALA A 210 -0.05 4.83 -2.63
C ALA A 210 -1.33 4.95 -1.77
N LEU A 211 -1.35 4.33 -0.59
CA LEU A 211 -2.47 4.51 0.35
C LEU A 211 -2.58 5.94 0.86
N LEU A 212 -1.47 6.62 1.14
CA LEU A 212 -1.52 8.02 1.59
C LEU A 212 -2.23 8.91 0.58
N LEU A 213 -1.98 8.68 -0.71
CA LEU A 213 -2.64 9.40 -1.80
C LEU A 213 -4.11 9.00 -1.93
N ALA A 214 -4.46 7.73 -1.73
CA ALA A 214 -5.87 7.33 -1.66
C ALA A 214 -6.62 8.00 -0.49
N LEU A 215 -5.97 8.12 0.67
CA LEU A 215 -6.52 8.81 1.84
C LEU A 215 -6.66 10.33 1.64
N LYS A 216 -5.86 10.94 0.76
CA LYS A 216 -6.02 12.33 0.33
C LYS A 216 -7.27 12.51 -0.54
N TYR A 217 -7.67 11.48 -1.28
CA TYR A 217 -8.79 11.51 -2.24
C TYR A 217 -9.86 10.43 -1.99
N PRO A 218 -10.46 10.37 -0.78
CA PRO A 218 -11.27 9.22 -0.34
C PRO A 218 -12.51 8.93 -1.20
N LYS A 219 -13.06 9.95 -1.88
CA LYS A 219 -14.24 9.81 -2.77
C LYS A 219 -13.87 9.56 -4.24
N ARG A 220 -12.60 9.67 -4.62
CA ARG A 220 -12.17 9.68 -6.04
C ARG A 220 -11.15 8.59 -6.37
N VAL A 221 -10.42 8.09 -5.37
CA VAL A 221 -9.37 7.09 -5.55
C VAL A 221 -9.72 5.84 -4.74
N SER A 222 -9.92 4.73 -5.43
CA SER A 222 -10.11 3.43 -4.78
C SER A 222 -8.75 2.80 -4.46
N PHE A 223 -8.56 2.32 -3.23
CA PHE A 223 -7.39 1.53 -2.85
C PHE A 223 -7.79 0.06 -2.67
N LEU A 224 -7.39 -0.76 -3.63
CA LEU A 224 -7.82 -2.15 -3.75
C LEU A 224 -6.79 -3.09 -3.11
N ARG A 225 -7.24 -4.29 -2.79
CA ARG A 225 -6.41 -5.43 -2.42
C ARG A 225 -6.78 -6.63 -3.26
N TYR A 226 -5.81 -7.51 -3.38
CA TYR A 226 -5.99 -8.85 -3.88
C TYR A 226 -5.62 -9.86 -2.79
N SER A 227 -6.16 -11.06 -2.89
CA SER A 227 -5.57 -12.23 -2.25
C SER A 227 -5.46 -13.35 -3.27
N ILE A 228 -4.33 -14.05 -3.26
CA ILE A 228 -4.14 -15.26 -4.05
C ILE A 228 -4.42 -16.48 -3.18
N SER A 229 -4.82 -17.58 -3.81
CA SER A 229 -5.06 -18.85 -3.13
C SER A 229 -3.75 -19.48 -2.67
N ASP A 230 -3.19 -19.00 -1.57
CA ASP A 230 -2.58 -19.87 -0.57
C ASP A 230 -2.43 -19.13 0.77
N LEU A 231 -3.15 -19.62 1.78
CA LEU A 231 -2.99 -19.21 3.18
C LEU A 231 -1.80 -19.95 3.82
N GLU A 232 -1.15 -20.89 3.13
CA GLU A 232 -0.20 -21.80 3.76
C GLU A 232 1.23 -21.29 3.90
N PHE A 233 1.61 -20.16 3.28
CA PHE A 233 2.95 -19.61 3.49
C PHE A 233 2.94 -18.08 3.56
N ALA A 234 2.53 -17.54 4.72
CA ALA A 234 3.26 -16.37 5.22
C ALA A 234 4.73 -16.79 5.31
N ARG A 235 5.52 -16.41 4.31
CA ARG A 235 6.93 -16.80 4.27
C ARG A 235 7.66 -15.97 5.29
N ASP A 236 8.21 -16.63 6.30
CA ASP A 236 9.23 -16.03 7.15
C ASP A 236 10.46 -15.79 6.27
N VAL A 237 10.64 -14.54 5.85
CA VAL A 237 11.81 -14.08 5.10
C VAL A 237 12.67 -13.27 6.06
N GLU A 238 13.98 -13.51 6.05
CA GLU A 238 14.89 -12.63 6.77
C GLU A 238 14.82 -11.21 6.20
N PRO A 239 14.88 -10.17 7.03
CA PRO A 239 14.99 -8.80 6.51
C PRO A 239 16.30 -8.65 5.73
N ASP A 240 16.25 -7.83 4.69
CA ASP A 240 17.43 -7.34 3.99
C ASP A 240 18.24 -6.42 4.91
N ASP A 241 19.48 -6.12 4.53
CA ASP A 241 20.40 -5.32 5.35
C ASP A 241 20.07 -3.81 5.33
N TYR A 242 19.03 -3.42 4.59
CA TYR A 242 18.57 -2.04 4.51
C TYR A 242 17.13 -1.89 5.01
N THR A 243 16.82 -0.68 5.46
CA THR A 243 15.46 -0.25 5.79
C THR A 243 15.14 1.02 5.02
N SER A 244 13.88 1.15 4.61
CA SER A 244 13.34 2.38 4.04
C SER A 244 12.45 3.03 5.09
N GLN A 245 12.53 4.35 5.19
CA GLN A 245 11.64 5.13 6.04
C GLN A 245 11.21 6.42 5.37
N TYR A 246 10.06 6.94 5.76
CA TYR A 246 9.64 8.29 5.43
C TYR A 246 8.71 8.85 6.49
N ASP A 247 8.70 10.17 6.57
CA ASP A 247 7.89 10.92 7.52
C ASP A 247 6.72 11.59 6.81
N VAL A 248 5.56 11.58 7.46
CA VAL A 248 4.35 12.26 7.04
C VAL A 248 3.97 13.26 8.13
N ARG A 249 3.80 14.51 7.75
CA ARG A 249 3.23 15.56 8.60
C ARG A 249 1.81 15.83 8.14
N PHE A 250 0.87 15.76 9.07
CA PHE A 250 -0.50 16.15 8.79
C PHE A 250 -0.59 17.67 8.94
N HIS A 251 -0.66 18.39 7.83
CA HIS A 251 -0.99 19.81 7.84
C HIS A 251 -2.52 19.95 7.79
N LEU A 252 -3.07 20.83 8.63
CA LEU A 252 -4.52 21.08 8.77
C LEU A 252 -5.18 21.53 7.45
N ASP A 253 -4.40 22.08 6.51
CA ASP A 253 -4.94 22.72 5.30
C ASP A 253 -5.01 21.82 4.06
N GLU A 254 -4.27 20.70 4.00
CA GLU A 254 -4.21 19.84 2.80
C GLU A 254 -5.33 18.78 2.69
N PHE A 255 -6.22 18.72 3.68
CA PHE A 255 -7.28 17.71 3.76
C PHE A 255 -8.69 18.31 3.86
N ASN A 256 -8.82 19.63 3.67
CA ASN A 256 -10.09 20.35 3.69
C ASN A 256 -10.72 20.55 2.30
N ASP A 257 -10.20 19.90 1.25
CA ASP A 257 -10.82 19.91 -0.08
C ASP A 257 -12.04 18.96 -0.13
N ASP A 258 -12.99 19.15 0.79
CA ASP A 258 -14.41 19.08 0.46
C ASP A 258 -14.81 20.48 -0.04
N LEU A 259 -14.39 20.82 -1.26
CA LEU A 259 -14.99 21.93 -2.00
C LEU A 259 -16.11 21.36 -2.87
N ASP A 260 -17.33 21.58 -2.36
CA ASP A 260 -18.65 21.61 -3.03
C ASP A 260 -19.01 20.52 -4.06
#